data_AF-A0A947FUZ2-F1
#
_entry.id   AF-A0A947FUZ2-F1
#
_cell.length_a   1.000
_cell.length_b   1.000
_cell.length_c   1.000
_cell.angle_alpha   90.00
_cell.angle_beta   90.00
_cell.angle_gamma   90.00
#
_symmetry.space_group_name_H-M   'P 1'
#
loop_
_entity.id
_entity.type
_entity.pdbx_description
1 polymer ?
#
loop_
_entity_poly.entity_id
_entity_poly.type
_entity_poly.pdbx_seq_one_letter_code
_entity_poly.pdbx_strand_id
1 'polypeptide(L)' 'MELWKSCTERLETELSAQQFNTWIRPLQQVEDNSGLRLFAPNRFVLDWVRNHYLELIKSFVADFTGNQSPIISLEIGSK' A
#
# COMPACT_ATOMS: atom_id res chain seq x y z
N MET A 1 12.77 0.64 9.84
CA MET A 1 11.83 1.62 9.27
C MET A 1 10.82 0.83 8.48
N GLU A 2 9.54 1.02 8.76
CA GLU A 2 8.46 0.36 8.04
C GLU A 2 8.17 1.19 6.78
N LEU A 3 8.54 0.67 5.61
CA LEU A 3 8.37 1.29 4.31
C LEU A 3 6.90 1.65 4.06
N TRP A 4 6.00 0.77 4.50
CA TRP A 4 4.58 1.00 4.38
C TRP A 4 4.12 2.20 5.20
N LYS A 5 4.67 2.40 6.40
CA LYS A 5 4.30 3.49 7.29
C LYS A 5 4.56 4.84 6.64
N SER A 6 5.76 5.03 6.08
CA SER A 6 6.10 6.26 5.35
C SER A 6 5.23 6.43 4.09
N CYS A 7 4.88 5.32 3.42
CA CYS A 7 3.95 5.36 2.30
C CYS A 7 2.53 5.73 2.74
N THR A 8 2.05 5.26 3.89
CA THR A 8 0.71 5.58 4.42
C THR A 8 0.63 7.05 4.85
N GLU A 9 1.68 7.57 5.49
CA GLU A 9 1.75 9.01 5.85
C GLU A 9 1.68 9.89 4.60
N ARG A 10 2.38 9.52 3.51
CA ARG A 10 2.29 10.22 2.22
C ARG A 10 0.91 10.09 1.58
N LEU A 11 0.30 8.90 1.63
CA LEU A 11 -1.05 8.68 1.11
C LEU A 11 -2.11 9.48 1.89
N GLU A 12 -1.93 9.68 3.19
CA GLU A 12 -2.84 10.46 4.03
C GLU A 12 -2.81 11.96 3.65
N THR A 13 -1.66 12.48 3.20
CA THR A 13 -1.56 13.86 2.72
C THR A 13 -2.14 14.05 1.31
N GLU A 14 -2.08 13.02 0.46
CA GLU A 14 -2.52 13.08 -0.95
C GLU A 14 -3.99 12.72 -1.12
N LEU A 15 -4.53 11.84 -0.27
CA LEU A 15 -5.91 11.37 -0.33
C LEU A 15 -6.79 12.14 0.67
N SER A 16 -8.07 12.29 0.34
CA SER A 16 -9.04 12.76 1.33
C SER A 16 -9.19 11.74 2.46
N ALA A 17 -9.47 12.24 3.67
CA ALA A 17 -9.65 11.38 4.86
C ALA A 17 -10.65 10.23 4.61
N GLN A 18 -11.70 10.46 3.82
CA GLN A 18 -12.67 9.41 3.47
C GLN A 18 -12.05 8.32 2.60
N GLN A 19 -11.30 8.68 1.55
CA GLN A 19 -10.62 7.70 0.69
C GLN A 19 -9.58 6.90 1.47
N PHE A 20 -8.80 7.58 2.30
CA PHE A 20 -7.80 6.93 3.13
C PHE A 20 -8.43 5.93 4.10
N ASN A 21 -9.44 6.34 4.86
CA ASN A 21 -10.12 5.47 5.81
C ASN A 21 -10.86 4.30 5.15
N THR A 22 -11.32 4.47 3.92
CA THR A 22 -12.09 3.43 3.19
C THR A 22 -11.19 2.42 2.50
N TRP A 23 -10.10 2.88 1.89
CA TRP A 23 -9.30 2.06 0.96
C TRP A 23 -7.92 1.71 1.49
N ILE A 24 -7.28 2.59 2.26
CA ILE A 24 -5.89 2.42 2.71
C ILE A 24 -5.84 1.88 4.14
N ARG A 25 -6.61 2.48 5.06
CA ARG A 25 -6.66 2.08 6.48
C ARG A 25 -7.02 0.60 6.74
N PRO A 26 -7.91 -0.06 5.98
CA PRO A 26 -8.20 -1.48 6.23
C PRO A 26 -7.16 -2.42 5.62
N LEU A 27 -6.17 -1.93 4.88
CA LEU A 27 -5.08 -2.76 4.36
C LEU A 27 -4.14 -3.14 5.50
N GLN A 28 -3.73 -4.40 5.52
CA GLN A 28 -2.66 -4.86 6.40
C GLN A 28 -1.38 -5.05 5.59
N GLN A 29 -0.24 -4.73 6.17
CA GLN A 29 1.06 -4.88 5.52
C GLN A 29 1.88 -6.02 6.11
N VAL A 30 2.67 -6.66 5.25
CA VAL A 30 3.75 -7.56 5.63
C VAL A 30 4.97 -7.18 4.82
N GLU A 31 5.92 -6.58 5.52
CA GLU A 31 7.25 -6.31 4.99
C GLU A 31 8.14 -7.54 5.23
N ASP A 32 8.80 -8.00 4.16
CA ASP A 32 9.76 -9.08 4.18
C ASP A 32 11.04 -8.64 3.44
N ASN A 33 12.13 -9.41 3.54
CA ASN A 33 13.36 -9.15 2.80
C ASN A 33 13.15 -9.06 1.28
N SER A 34 12.09 -9.69 0.75
CA SER A 34 11.77 -9.67 -0.68
C SER A 34 10.86 -8.52 -1.13
N GLY A 35 10.21 -7.80 -0.21
CA GLY A 35 9.32 -6.68 -0.56
C GLY A 35 8.13 -6.47 0.38
N LEU A 36 7.10 -5.79 -0.14
CA LEU A 36 5.91 -5.34 0.59
C LEU A 36 4.67 -6.10 0.12
N ARG A 37 4.05 -6.85 1.02
CA ARG A 37 2.77 -7.52 0.77
C ARG A 37 1.63 -6.77 1.46
N LEU A 38 0.58 -6.47 0.72
CA LEU A 38 -0.60 -5.77 1.22
C LEU A 38 -1.81 -6.70 1.17
N PHE A 39 -2.50 -6.84 2.29
CA PHE A 39 -3.67 -7.67 2.46
C PHE A 39 -4.90 -6.80 2.56
N ALA A 40 -5.82 -6.99 1.61
CA ALA A 40 -7.11 -6.33 1.62
C ALA A 40 -8.16 -7.20 2.34
N PRO A 41 -9.13 -6.59 3.03
CA PRO A 41 -10.18 -7.32 3.75
C PRO A 41 -11.13 -8.07 2.82
N ASN A 42 -11.24 -7.63 1.56
CA ASN A 42 -12.10 -8.24 0.55
C ASN A 42 -11.63 -7.87 -0.87
N ARG A 43 -12.22 -8.52 -1.88
CA ARG A 43 -11.87 -8.31 -3.29
C ARG A 43 -12.18 -6.90 -3.80
N PHE A 44 -13.23 -6.25 -3.32
CA PHE A 44 -13.60 -4.90 -3.77
C PHE A 44 -12.52 -3.89 -3.37
N VAL A 45 -12.07 -3.94 -2.11
CA VAL A 45 -10.97 -3.09 -1.63
C VAL A 45 -9.68 -3.42 -2.39
N LEU A 46 -9.37 -4.71 -2.58
CA LEU A 46 -8.18 -5.11 -3.34
C LEU A 46 -8.20 -4.51 -4.74
N ASP A 47 -9.30 -4.69 -5.47
CA ASP A 47 -9.41 -4.26 -6.86
C ASP A 47 -9.35 -2.74 -6.97
N TRP A 48 -10.01 -2.03 -6.05
CA TRP A 48 -9.95 -0.58 -6.01
C TRP A 48 -8.53 -0.06 -5.76
N VAL A 49 -7.85 -0.59 -4.74
CA VAL A 49 -6.47 -0.21 -4.42
C VAL A 49 -5.54 -0.59 -5.56
N ARG A 50 -5.75 -1.77 -6.17
CA ARG A 50 -4.96 -2.24 -7.31
C ARG A 50 -5.06 -1.32 -8.52
N ASN A 51 -6.26 -0.84 -8.84
CA ASN A 51 -6.49 -0.02 -10.03
C ASN A 51 -6.20 1.47 -9.80
N HIS A 52 -6.42 1.98 -8.59
CA HIS A 52 -6.33 3.42 -8.31
C HIS A 52 -5.07 3.83 -7.53
N TYR A 53 -4.56 2.98 -6.65
CA TYR A 53 -3.50 3.37 -5.70
C TYR A 53 -2.22 2.56 -5.85
N LEU A 54 -2.22 1.42 -6.55
CA LEU A 54 -1.04 0.57 -6.69
C LEU A 54 0.13 1.28 -7.36
N GLU A 55 -0.12 2.04 -8.43
CA GLU A 55 0.92 2.80 -9.11
C GLU A 55 1.49 3.92 -8.24
N LEU A 56 0.61 4.57 -7.46
CA LEU A 56 1.00 5.60 -6.50
C LEU A 56 1.85 5.00 -5.36
N ILE A 57 1.41 3.89 -4.78
CA ILE A 57 2.15 3.14 -3.75
C ILE A 57 3.52 2.73 -4.28
N LYS A 58 3.58 2.15 -5.49
CA LYS A 58 4.85 1.77 -6.13
C LYS A 58 5.79 2.96 -6.30
N SER A 59 5.26 4.11 -6.72
CA SER A 59 6.06 5.32 -6.92
C SER A 59 6.63 5.85 -5.60
N PHE A 60 5.80 5.92 -4.55
CA PHE A 60 6.26 6.36 -3.22
C PHE A 60 7.28 5.41 -2.63
N VAL A 61 7.00 4.12 -2.72
CA VAL A 61 7.91 3.08 -2.26
C VAL A 61 9.26 3.14 -3.00
N ALA A 62 9.27 3.33 -4.31
CA ALA A 62 10.49 3.47 -5.10
C ALA A 62 11.30 4.74 -4.75
N ASP A 63 10.61 5.83 -4.38
CA ASP A 63 11.23 7.08 -3.91
C ASP A 63 11.97 6.85 -2.58
N PHE A 64 11.35 6.12 -1.65
CA PHE A 64 11.95 5.80 -0.35
C PHE A 64 13.12 4.82 -0.42
N THR A 65 13.12 3.89 -1.38
CA THR A 65 14.17 2.87 -1.54
C THR A 65 15.27 3.28 -2.52
N GLY A 66 15.24 4.50 -3.06
CA GLY A 66 16.31 5.01 -3.92
C GLY A 66 16.57 4.14 -5.15
N ASN A 67 15.52 3.86 -5.93
CA ASN A 67 15.60 3.11 -7.21
C ASN A 67 15.63 1.57 -7.11
N GLN A 68 15.57 0.98 -5.91
CA GLN A 68 15.23 -0.43 -5.76
C GLN A 68 13.71 -0.56 -5.72
N SER A 69 13.04 -0.99 -6.78
CA SER A 69 11.58 -1.22 -6.73
C SER A 69 11.29 -2.53 -5.98
N PRO A 70 10.93 -2.52 -4.68
CA PRO A 70 10.58 -3.77 -4.01
C PRO A 70 9.34 -4.36 -4.66
N ILE A 71 9.22 -5.68 -4.59
CA ILE A 71 8.05 -6.37 -5.10
C ILE A 71 6.86 -5.99 -4.21
N ILE A 72 5.84 -5.38 -4.83
CA ILE A 72 4.58 -5.06 -4.16
C ILE A 72 3.52 -6.05 -4.63
N SER A 73 3.02 -6.87 -3.70
CA SER A 73 1.98 -7.87 -3.96
C SER A 73 0.72 -7.52 -3.18
N LEU A 74 -0.44 -7.63 -3.83
CA LEU A 74 -1.74 -7.42 -3.20
C LEU A 74 -2.49 -8.74 -3.13
N GLU A 75 -2.92 -9.12 -1.93
CA GLU A 75 -3.59 -10.38 -1.64
C GLU A 75 -4.87 -10.12 -0.83
N ILE A 76 -5.84 -11.03 -0.88
CA ILE A 76 -7.04 -10.96 -0.04
C ILE A 76 -6.80 -11.82 1.20
N GLY A 77 -7.07 -11.29 2.38
CA GLY A 77 -6.99 -12.06 3.61
C GLY A 77 -6.74 -11.18 4.82
N SER A 78 -6.60 -11.83 5.96
CA SER A 78 -6.10 -11.22 7.19
C SER A 78 -4.89 -12.04 7.63
N LYS A 79 -3.78 -11.36 7.95
CA LYS A 79 -2.64 -12.01 8.60
C LYS A 79 -2.97 -12.28 10.06
#